data_AF-A0AA91JUI1-F1
#
_entry.id   AF-A0AA91JUI1-F1
#
_cell.length_a   1.000
_cell.length_b   1.000
_cell.length_c   1.000
_cell.angle_alpha   90.00
_cell.angle_beta   90.00
_cell.angle_gamma   90.00
#
_symmetry.space_group_name_H-M   'P 1'
#
loop_
_entity.id
_entity.type
_entity.pdbx_description
1 polymer ?
#
loop_
_entity_poly.entity_id
_entity_poly.type
_entity_poly.pdbx_seq_one_letter_code
_entity_poly.pdbx_strand_id
1 'polypeptide(L)'
;MMQRTVTFPDRLKAGVPEGWTLGHKTGTSLTWRGVTAVTNDVGILTAPDGGRISVAVFVAESRRSSKERAKVIAATAKTITSSYR
;
A
#
# COMPACT_ATOMS: atom_id res chain seq x y z
N MET A 1 8.89 12.54 -8.69
CA MET A 1 7.61 12.60 -7.95
C MET A 1 7.13 11.19 -7.60
N MET A 2 6.41 11.03 -6.48
CA MET A 2 6.08 9.73 -5.84
C MET A 2 5.23 8.76 -6.70
N GLN A 3 4.60 9.22 -7.79
CA GLN A 3 3.86 8.34 -8.72
C GLN A 3 4.75 7.39 -9.53
N ARG A 4 6.05 7.71 -9.65
CA ARG A 4 7.04 6.89 -10.36
C ARG A 4 7.74 5.84 -9.49
N THR A 5 7.29 5.65 -8.25
CA THR A 5 7.84 4.61 -7.36
C THR A 5 7.63 3.23 -7.98
N VAL A 6 8.72 2.46 -8.08
CA VAL A 6 8.74 1.10 -8.66
C VAL A 6 8.86 0.00 -7.62
N THR A 7 9.20 0.34 -6.38
CA THR A 7 9.42 -0.62 -5.31
C THR A 7 8.09 -1.18 -4.80
N PHE A 8 8.03 -2.51 -4.62
CA PHE A 8 6.89 -3.27 -4.10
C PHE A 8 5.54 -2.92 -4.77
N PRO A 9 5.39 -3.22 -6.08
CA PRO A 9 4.15 -2.97 -6.81
C PRO A 9 2.96 -3.81 -6.31
N ASP A 10 3.21 -4.79 -5.43
CA ASP A 10 2.25 -5.70 -4.81
C ASP A 10 1.53 -5.14 -3.57
N ARG A 11 1.79 -3.87 -3.20
CA ARG A 11 1.23 -3.19 -2.02
C ARG A 11 0.05 -2.27 -2.38
N LEU A 12 0.07 -0.99 -1.99
CA LEU A 12 -1.06 -0.08 -2.26
C LEU A 12 -1.39 -0.10 -3.74
N LYS A 13 -0.36 -0.05 -4.60
CA LYS A 13 -0.50 -0.07 -6.07
C LYS A 13 -1.31 -1.25 -6.60
N ALA A 14 -1.21 -2.44 -6.01
CA ALA A 14 -1.96 -3.62 -6.43
C ALA A 14 -3.46 -3.55 -6.08
N GLY A 15 -3.85 -2.67 -5.16
CA GLY A 15 -5.24 -2.42 -4.80
C GLY A 15 -5.89 -1.25 -5.53
N VAL A 16 -5.13 -0.49 -6.33
CA VAL A 16 -5.65 0.69 -7.04
C VAL A 16 -6.31 0.25 -8.35
N PRO A 17 -7.61 0.52 -8.56
CA PRO A 17 -8.31 0.17 -9.79
C PRO A 17 -7.91 1.12 -10.93
N GLU A 18 -8.29 0.76 -12.15
CA GLU A 18 -8.09 1.61 -13.33
C GLU A 18 -8.76 2.99 -13.15
N GLY A 19 -8.17 4.02 -13.75
CA GLY A 19 -8.63 5.41 -13.64
C GLY A 19 -8.18 6.15 -12.38
N TRP A 20 -7.80 5.43 -11.32
CA TRP A 20 -7.17 6.02 -10.15
C TRP A 20 -5.65 6.16 -10.33
N THR A 21 -5.06 7.15 -9.66
CA THR A 21 -3.60 7.27 -9.58
C THR A 21 -3.11 7.21 -8.14
N LEU A 22 -1.84 6.80 -7.98
CA LEU A 22 -1.20 6.68 -6.67
C LEU A 22 0.21 7.27 -6.71
N GLY A 23 0.46 8.26 -5.86
CA GLY A 23 1.82 8.62 -5.46
C GLY A 23 2.16 7.99 -4.13
N HIS A 24 3.18 7.12 -4.04
CA HIS A 24 3.46 6.38 -2.81
C HIS A 24 4.95 6.21 -2.50
N LYS A 25 5.23 5.82 -1.25
CA LYS A 25 6.54 5.41 -0.76
C LYS A 25 6.39 4.23 0.19
N THR A 26 7.20 3.20 -0.10
CA THR A 26 7.24 1.95 0.64
C THR A 26 8.32 1.94 1.71
N GLY A 27 8.14 1.09 2.74
CA GLY A 27 9.12 0.79 3.78
C GLY A 27 9.03 -0.67 4.21
N THR A 28 10.17 -1.32 4.47
CA THR A 28 10.22 -2.71 4.91
C THR A 28 11.43 -2.93 5.78
N SER A 29 11.27 -3.52 6.96
CA SER A 29 12.40 -3.96 7.76
C SER A 29 12.93 -5.31 7.27
N LEU A 30 14.14 -5.67 7.69
CA LEU A 30 14.57 -7.06 7.62
C LEU A 30 13.69 -7.96 8.50
N THR A 31 13.70 -9.25 8.21
CA THR A 31 13.12 -10.27 9.08
C THR A 31 14.19 -10.75 10.05
N TRP A 32 13.90 -10.72 11.34
CA TRP A 32 14.80 -11.21 12.39
C TRP A 32 14.06 -12.18 13.29
N ARG A 33 14.65 -13.35 13.55
CA ARG A 33 14.04 -14.46 14.34
C ARG A 33 12.59 -14.76 13.93
N GLY A 34 12.34 -14.78 12.61
CA GLY A 34 11.03 -15.08 12.04
C GLY A 34 10.01 -13.93 12.09
N VAL A 35 10.38 -12.75 12.56
CA VAL A 35 9.50 -11.57 12.66
C VAL A 35 10.00 -10.47 11.74
N THR A 36 9.11 -9.93 10.89
CA THR A 36 9.36 -8.67 10.19
C THR A 36 8.74 -7.55 11.02
N ALA A 37 9.59 -6.66 11.57
CA ALA A 37 9.14 -5.56 12.43
C ALA A 37 8.17 -4.62 11.71
N VAL A 38 8.41 -4.33 10.43
CA VAL A 38 7.54 -3.43 9.65
C VAL A 38 7.47 -3.82 8.17
N THR A 39 6.27 -3.75 7.61
CA THR A 39 6.00 -3.78 6.16
C THR A 39 4.94 -2.72 5.87
N ASN A 40 5.34 -1.61 5.25
CA ASN A 40 4.52 -0.40 5.15
C ASN A 40 4.44 0.13 3.72
N ASP A 41 3.40 0.91 3.46
CA ASP A 41 3.26 1.73 2.27
C ASP A 41 2.38 2.93 2.58
N VAL A 42 2.80 4.11 2.13
CA VAL A 42 2.15 5.39 2.41
C VAL A 42 2.02 6.16 1.10
N GLY A 43 0.86 6.74 0.83
CA GLY A 43 0.64 7.46 -0.41
C GLY A 43 -0.60 8.34 -0.45
N ILE A 44 -0.78 8.96 -1.60
CA ILE A 44 -1.95 9.77 -1.96
C ILE A 44 -2.62 9.09 -3.15
N LEU A 45 -3.84 8.62 -2.94
CA LEU A 45 -4.75 8.16 -3.97
C LEU A 45 -5.46 9.37 -4.57
N THR A 46 -5.52 9.45 -5.90
CA THR A 46 -6.30 10.46 -6.62
C THR A 46 -7.37 9.76 -7.45
N ALA A 47 -8.63 10.09 -7.18
CA ALA A 47 -9.79 9.60 -7.89
C ALA A 47 -9.88 10.22 -9.31
N PRO A 48 -10.64 9.60 -10.24
CA PRO A 48 -10.85 10.14 -11.58
C PRO A 48 -11.46 11.55 -11.59
N ASP A 49 -12.27 11.87 -10.59
CA ASP A 49 -12.90 13.18 -10.41
C ASP A 49 -11.99 14.23 -9.72
N GLY A 50 -10.72 13.87 -9.47
CA GLY A 50 -9.73 14.74 -8.85
C GLY A 50 -9.73 14.74 -7.31
N GLY A 51 -10.65 14.03 -6.66
CA GLY A 51 -10.63 13.86 -5.21
C GLY A 51 -9.37 13.14 -4.73
N ARG A 52 -8.84 13.51 -3.56
CA ARG A 52 -7.56 12.99 -3.04
C ARG A 52 -7.72 12.41 -1.65
N ILE A 53 -7.15 11.24 -1.43
CA ILE A 53 -7.16 10.53 -0.15
C ILE A 53 -5.73 10.18 0.23
N SER A 54 -5.29 10.65 1.40
CA SER A 54 -4.03 10.20 2.00
C SER A 54 -4.25 8.87 2.72
N VAL A 55 -3.37 7.91 2.48
CA VAL A 55 -3.41 6.58 3.08
C VAL A 55 -2.04 6.20 3.63
N ALA A 56 -2.00 5.64 4.83
CA ALA A 56 -0.80 5.12 5.45
C ALA A 56 -1.10 3.76 6.08
N VAL A 57 -0.41 2.71 5.63
CA VAL A 57 -0.62 1.35 6.14
C VAL A 57 0.68 0.83 6.74
N PHE A 58 0.58 0.37 7.99
CA PHE A 58 1.68 -0.20 8.75
C PHE A 58 1.31 -1.63 9.17
N VAL A 59 2.03 -2.63 8.66
CA VAL A 59 1.91 -4.02 9.13
C VAL A 59 3.11 -4.28 10.03
N ALA A 60 2.87 -4.27 11.34
CA ALA A 60 3.91 -4.42 12.36
C ALA A 60 4.06 -5.88 12.82
N GLU A 61 5.27 -6.22 13.29
CA GLU A 61 5.61 -7.43 14.06
C GLU A 61 5.03 -8.75 13.51
N SER A 62 5.08 -8.91 12.19
CA SER A 62 4.39 -10.01 11.53
C SER A 62 5.34 -11.16 11.23
N ARG A 63 4.91 -12.38 11.61
CA ARG A 63 5.52 -13.66 11.22
C ARG A 63 4.98 -14.20 9.89
N ARG A 64 4.00 -13.52 9.27
CA ARG A 64 3.38 -13.94 8.01
C ARG A 64 4.34 -13.73 6.85
N SER A 65 4.10 -14.38 5.71
CA SER A 65 4.92 -14.20 4.51
C SER A 65 4.87 -12.76 3.98
N SER A 66 5.87 -12.35 3.19
CA SER A 66 5.87 -11.04 2.52
C SER A 66 4.61 -10.81 1.68
N LYS A 67 4.17 -11.85 0.96
CA LYS A 67 2.96 -11.85 0.13
C LYS A 67 1.70 -11.60 0.95
N GLU A 68 1.55 -12.25 2.10
CA GLU A 68 0.39 -12.04 2.96
C GLU A 68 0.36 -10.62 3.53
N ARG A 69 1.50 -10.09 3.97
CA ARG A 69 1.59 -8.72 4.47
C ARG A 69 1.30 -7.69 3.38
N ALA A 70 1.83 -7.89 2.16
CA ALA A 70 1.52 -7.05 1.02
C ALA A 70 0.03 -7.08 0.64
N LYS A 71 -0.60 -8.26 0.71
CA LYS A 71 -2.04 -8.43 0.45
C LYS A 71 -2.91 -7.60 1.40
N VAL A 72 -2.53 -7.47 2.68
CA VAL A 72 -3.22 -6.59 3.64
C VAL A 72 -3.16 -5.14 3.15
N ILE A 73 -2.00 -4.67 2.73
CA ILE A 73 -1.80 -3.29 2.24
C ILE A 73 -2.60 -3.04 0.95
N ALA A 74 -2.56 -3.98 0.01
CA ALA A 74 -3.33 -3.89 -1.24
C ALA A 74 -4.84 -3.88 -0.97
N ALA A 75 -5.31 -4.72 -0.04
CA ALA A 75 -6.72 -4.75 0.34
C ALA A 75 -7.19 -3.41 0.91
N THR A 76 -6.37 -2.72 1.70
CA THR A 76 -6.70 -1.38 2.21
C THR A 76 -6.96 -0.38 1.09
N ALA A 77 -6.05 -0.29 0.10
CA ALA A 77 -6.25 0.60 -1.05
C ALA A 77 -7.53 0.26 -1.81
N LYS A 78 -7.75 -1.03 -2.08
CA LYS A 78 -8.95 -1.51 -2.77
C LYS A 78 -10.22 -1.10 -2.02
N THR A 79 -10.30 -1.35 -0.71
CA THR A 79 -11.45 -1.00 0.12
C THR A 79 -11.72 0.50 0.14
N ILE A 80 -10.68 1.33 0.21
CA ILE A 80 -10.83 2.80 0.12
C ILE A 80 -11.44 3.18 -1.22
N THR A 81 -10.86 2.72 -2.33
CA THR A 81 -11.33 3.09 -3.67
C THR A 81 -12.71 2.54 -4.01
N SER A 82 -13.09 1.36 -3.49
CA SER A 82 -14.43 0.78 -3.71
C SER A 82 -15.52 1.42 -2.84
N SER A 83 -15.14 2.10 -1.76
CA SER A 83 -16.08 2.78 -0.86
C SER A 83 -16.15 4.28 -1.15
N TYR A 84 -15.42 4.76 -2.16
CA TYR A 84 -15.40 6.15 -2.55
C TYR A 84 -16.64 6.47 -3.39
N ARG A 85 -17.60 7.17 -2.74
CA ARG A 85 -18.84 7.79 -3.26
C ARG A 85 -19.46 7.23 -4.53
#